data_AF-A0A6G3ZAZ4-F1
#
_entry.id   AF-A0A6G3ZAZ4-F1
#
_cell.length_a   1.000
_cell.length_b   1.000
_cell.length_c   1.000
_cell.angle_alpha   90.00
_cell.angle_beta   90.00
_cell.angle_gamma   90.00
#
_symmetry.space_group_name_H-M   'P 1'
#
loop_
_entity.id
_entity.type
_entity.pdbx_description
1 polymer ?
#
loop_
_entity_poly.entity_id
_entity_poly.type
_entity_poly.pdbx_seq_one_letter_code
_entity_poly.pdbx_strand_id
1 'polypeptide(L)'
;MQTNLPNYADLFGSIDFKEGDAARSVYSPAAYLSDLLQMLDDEFDPNSIDLDTRRGDIKSIELDAENTNTLIPYLDIVNEVLEGRVSATQEETYAALEKAAYPFNMPFSLDNEKLKNHLHHLGIKAHELRRLFATTTDYSTVAREYLGLSAAEVTALLETDTVTEASVQQAYGYTGSDFMGD
;
A
#
# COMPACT_ATOMS: atom_id res chain seq x y z
N MET A 1 -37.63 52.65 -0.35
CA MET A 1 -36.49 52.35 -1.24
C MET A 1 -36.44 50.84 -1.39
N GLN A 2 -36.72 50.31 -2.58
CA GLN A 2 -36.68 48.85 -2.82
C GLN A 2 -35.21 48.42 -2.93
N THR A 3 -34.78 47.61 -1.96
CA THR A 3 -33.55 46.81 -2.00
C THR A 3 -33.71 45.76 -3.10
N ASN A 4 -33.04 45.98 -4.22
CA ASN A 4 -33.00 45.02 -5.33
C ASN A 4 -32.05 43.88 -4.92
N LEU A 5 -32.57 42.85 -4.26
CA LEU A 5 -31.76 41.66 -3.99
C LEU A 5 -31.48 40.95 -5.31
N PRO A 6 -30.22 40.54 -5.57
CA PRO A 6 -29.88 39.75 -6.75
C PRO A 6 -30.68 38.44 -6.76
N ASN A 7 -31.13 38.04 -7.95
CA ASN A 7 -31.87 36.79 -8.11
C ASN A 7 -30.90 35.59 -8.11
N TYR A 8 -31.43 34.36 -8.03
CA TYR A 8 -30.61 33.15 -7.97
C TYR A 8 -29.64 33.01 -9.14
N ALA A 9 -30.08 33.35 -10.36
CA ALA A 9 -29.24 33.26 -11.55
C ALA A 9 -28.13 34.33 -11.56
N ASP A 10 -28.37 35.49 -10.96
CA ASP A 10 -27.35 36.54 -10.78
C ASP A 10 -26.27 36.10 -9.78
N LEU A 11 -26.63 35.28 -8.77
CA LEU A 11 -25.73 34.80 -7.72
C LEU A 11 -24.95 33.55 -8.12
N PHE A 12 -25.59 32.59 -8.78
CA PHE A 12 -25.06 31.24 -9.00
C PHE A 12 -24.98 30.84 -10.48
N GLY A 13 -25.37 31.75 -11.38
CA GLY A 13 -25.42 31.49 -12.82
C GLY A 13 -26.75 30.90 -13.29
N SER A 14 -26.93 30.85 -14.61
CA SER A 14 -28.15 30.32 -15.23
C SER A 14 -28.34 28.83 -14.90
N ILE A 15 -29.53 28.47 -14.43
CA ILE A 15 -29.90 27.09 -14.11
C ILE A 15 -29.97 26.27 -15.41
N ASP A 16 -29.15 25.22 -15.52
CA ASP A 16 -29.26 24.23 -16.60
C ASP A 16 -30.19 23.10 -16.13
N PHE A 17 -31.33 22.91 -16.80
CA PHE A 17 -32.34 21.90 -16.46
C PHE A 17 -32.08 20.52 -17.11
N LYS A 18 -30.88 20.29 -17.66
CA LYS A 18 -30.51 18.97 -18.17
C LYS A 18 -30.51 17.94 -17.04
N GLU A 19 -30.82 16.70 -17.38
CA GLU A 19 -30.61 15.55 -16.49
C GLU A 19 -29.14 15.53 -16.08
N GLY A 20 -28.90 15.83 -14.80
CA GLY A 20 -27.56 15.92 -14.24
C GLY A 20 -26.95 14.54 -14.03
N ASP A 21 -25.63 14.49 -13.98
CA ASP A 21 -24.90 13.28 -13.58
C ASP A 21 -25.28 12.91 -12.14
N ALA A 22 -25.68 11.65 -11.91
CA ALA A 22 -26.02 11.13 -10.59
C ALA A 22 -24.87 11.27 -9.59
N ALA A 23 -23.61 11.22 -10.06
CA ALA A 23 -22.43 11.44 -9.23
C ALA A 23 -22.29 12.89 -8.74
N ARG A 24 -22.88 13.85 -9.48
CA ARG A 24 -22.88 15.29 -9.16
C ARG A 24 -24.17 15.76 -8.49
N SER A 25 -25.04 14.82 -8.12
CA SER A 25 -26.23 15.10 -7.33
C SER A 25 -25.86 15.53 -5.90
N VAL A 26 -26.68 16.38 -5.29
CA VAL A 26 -26.58 16.71 -3.85
C VAL A 26 -26.81 15.47 -2.97
N TYR A 27 -27.45 14.44 -3.51
CA TYR A 27 -27.69 13.16 -2.82
C TYR A 27 -26.66 12.07 -3.20
N SER A 28 -25.57 12.43 -3.87
CA SER A 28 -24.58 11.44 -4.31
C SER A 28 -23.66 10.99 -3.15
N PRO A 29 -23.00 9.83 -3.28
CA PRO A 29 -21.98 9.41 -2.32
C PRO A 29 -20.81 10.41 -2.20
N ALA A 30 -20.46 11.11 -3.29
CA ALA A 30 -19.42 12.15 -3.28
C ALA A 30 -19.84 13.39 -2.47
N ALA A 31 -21.11 13.80 -2.58
CA ALA A 31 -21.67 14.86 -1.74
C ALA A 31 -21.64 14.45 -0.26
N TYR A 32 -22.04 13.21 0.04
CA TYR A 32 -21.97 12.67 1.40
C TYR A 32 -20.54 12.64 1.97
N LEU A 33 -19.54 12.25 1.17
CA LEU A 33 -18.13 12.32 1.58
C LEU A 33 -17.71 13.77 1.91
N SER A 34 -18.11 14.72 1.09
CA SER A 34 -17.79 16.14 1.30
C SER A 34 -18.42 16.67 2.60
N ASP A 35 -19.67 16.33 2.85
CA ASP A 35 -20.38 16.68 4.10
C ASP A 35 -19.71 16.05 5.32
N LEU A 36 -19.23 14.80 5.22
CA LEU A 36 -18.51 14.14 6.31
C LEU A 36 -17.16 14.81 6.59
N LEU A 37 -16.41 15.20 5.56
CA LEU A 37 -15.14 15.91 5.73
C LEU A 37 -15.38 17.31 6.32
N GLN A 38 -16.41 18.01 5.89
CA GLN A 38 -16.79 19.30 6.47
C GLN A 38 -17.22 19.15 7.93
N MET A 39 -18.05 18.17 8.26
CA MET A 39 -18.44 17.87 9.65
C MET A 39 -17.21 17.55 10.51
N LEU A 40 -16.21 16.86 9.94
CA LEU A 40 -14.96 16.57 10.64
C LEU A 40 -14.23 17.85 11.04
N ASP A 41 -14.14 18.81 10.11
CA ASP A 41 -13.45 20.08 10.32
C ASP A 41 -14.24 21.03 11.24
N ASP A 42 -15.58 21.02 11.18
CA ASP A 42 -16.45 21.92 11.94
C ASP A 42 -16.68 21.46 13.39
N GLU A 43 -16.81 20.14 13.64
CA GLU A 43 -17.28 19.61 14.92
C GLU A 43 -16.16 18.98 15.79
N PHE A 44 -15.01 18.63 15.21
CA PHE A 44 -13.95 17.92 15.93
C PHE A 44 -12.69 18.76 16.09
N ASP A 45 -11.98 18.56 17.21
CA ASP A 45 -10.69 19.21 17.44
C ASP A 45 -9.65 18.65 16.45
N PRO A 46 -8.99 19.49 15.64
CA PRO A 46 -7.93 19.07 14.71
C PRO A 46 -6.80 18.28 15.38
N ASN A 47 -6.56 18.50 16.68
CA ASN A 47 -5.52 17.78 17.43
C ASN A 47 -5.98 16.39 17.89
N SER A 48 -7.28 16.10 17.82
CA SER A 48 -7.85 14.81 18.23
C SER A 48 -8.00 13.82 17.07
N ILE A 49 -8.03 14.32 15.83
CA ILE A 49 -8.23 13.51 14.62
C ILE A 49 -7.08 13.71 13.66
N ASP A 50 -6.28 12.65 13.53
CA ASP A 50 -5.09 12.66 12.69
C ASP A 50 -5.38 12.17 11.26
N LEU A 51 -6.47 12.66 10.64
CA LEU A 51 -6.88 12.20 9.30
C LEU A 51 -5.80 12.52 8.27
N ASP A 52 -5.23 13.72 8.29
CA ASP A 52 -4.25 14.14 7.28
C ASP A 52 -2.95 13.33 7.34
N THR A 53 -2.47 13.01 8.54
CA THR A 53 -1.29 12.15 8.68
C THR A 53 -1.60 10.70 8.31
N ARG A 54 -2.82 10.20 8.55
CA ARG A 54 -3.20 8.79 8.32
C ARG A 54 -3.74 8.51 6.91
N ARG A 55 -4.48 9.42 6.31
CA ARG A 55 -5.16 9.29 5.01
C ARG A 55 -5.42 10.66 4.35
N GLY A 56 -4.40 11.52 4.27
CA GLY A 56 -4.51 12.81 3.57
C GLY A 56 -4.86 12.69 2.08
N ASP A 57 -4.63 11.52 1.48
CA ASP A 57 -5.04 11.17 0.12
C ASP A 57 -6.56 11.29 -0.11
N ILE A 58 -7.38 11.06 0.92
CA ILE A 58 -8.86 11.13 0.80
C ILE A 58 -9.33 12.51 0.34
N LYS A 59 -8.67 13.58 0.79
CA LYS A 59 -9.00 14.97 0.41
C LYS A 59 -8.65 15.28 -1.05
N SER A 60 -7.81 14.44 -1.67
CA SER A 60 -7.35 14.61 -3.06
C SER A 60 -8.15 13.76 -4.05
N ILE A 61 -9.14 12.98 -3.59
CA ILE A 61 -10.00 12.17 -4.46
C ILE A 61 -10.84 13.09 -5.34
N GLU A 62 -10.82 12.85 -6.65
CA GLU A 62 -11.66 13.57 -7.59
C GLU A 62 -13.13 13.15 -7.41
N LEU A 63 -14.02 14.12 -7.19
CA LEU A 63 -15.44 13.88 -6.92
C LEU A 63 -16.23 13.74 -8.24
N ASP A 64 -15.98 12.64 -8.95
CA ASP A 64 -16.57 12.33 -10.25
C ASP A 64 -17.28 10.96 -10.29
N ALA A 65 -17.90 10.65 -11.42
CA ALA A 65 -18.64 9.41 -11.60
C ALA A 65 -17.75 8.16 -11.57
N GLU A 66 -16.49 8.28 -12.03
CA GLU A 66 -15.53 7.18 -12.06
C GLU A 66 -15.16 6.76 -10.64
N ASN A 67 -14.74 7.71 -9.80
CA ASN A 67 -14.37 7.43 -8.40
C ASN A 67 -15.59 7.09 -7.51
N THR A 68 -16.79 7.54 -7.89
CA THR A 68 -18.01 7.29 -7.10
C THR A 68 -18.58 5.88 -7.33
N ASN A 69 -18.54 5.37 -8.56
CA ASN A 69 -19.32 4.19 -8.95
C ASN A 69 -18.48 3.00 -9.41
N THR A 70 -17.19 3.20 -9.72
CA THR A 70 -16.34 2.10 -10.18
C THR A 70 -15.97 1.19 -9.02
N LEU A 71 -16.16 -0.12 -9.21
CA LEU A 71 -15.79 -1.12 -8.23
C LEU A 71 -14.29 -1.39 -8.30
N ILE A 72 -13.61 -1.22 -7.17
CA ILE A 72 -12.19 -1.51 -7.02
C ILE A 72 -12.02 -2.54 -5.87
N PRO A 73 -11.13 -3.54 -6.01
CA PRO A 73 -10.82 -4.45 -4.92
C PRO A 73 -10.27 -3.69 -3.71
N TYR A 74 -10.86 -3.92 -2.54
CA TYR A 74 -10.44 -3.26 -1.30
C TYR A 74 -8.94 -3.45 -1.00
N LEU A 75 -8.40 -4.65 -1.29
CA LEU A 75 -7.01 -4.97 -1.02
C LEU A 75 -6.02 -4.12 -1.83
N ASP A 76 -6.41 -3.71 -3.04
CA ASP A 76 -5.54 -2.89 -3.90
C ASP A 76 -5.34 -1.50 -3.29
N ILE A 77 -6.43 -0.90 -2.76
CA ILE A 77 -6.38 0.38 -2.05
C ILE A 77 -5.53 0.27 -0.78
N VAL A 78 -5.67 -0.84 -0.03
CA VAL A 78 -4.86 -1.06 1.18
C VAL A 78 -3.38 -1.17 0.83
N ASN A 79 -3.04 -1.95 -0.20
CA ASN A 79 -1.65 -2.12 -0.63
C ASN A 79 -1.08 -0.79 -1.15
N GLU A 80 -1.80 -0.03 -1.97
CA GLU A 80 -1.38 1.28 -2.46
C GLU A 80 -1.06 2.24 -1.30
N VAL A 81 -1.97 2.32 -0.31
CA VAL A 81 -1.76 3.17 0.87
C VAL A 81 -0.55 2.71 1.69
N LEU A 82 -0.33 1.40 1.84
CA LEU A 82 0.81 0.86 2.59
C LEU A 82 2.13 1.03 1.83
N GLU A 83 2.14 0.87 0.51
CA GLU A 83 3.30 1.11 -0.35
C GLU A 83 3.75 2.58 -0.23
N GLY A 84 2.80 3.53 -0.30
CA GLY A 84 3.08 4.96 -0.14
C GLY A 84 3.61 5.36 1.25
N ARG A 85 3.50 4.48 2.27
CA ARG A 85 4.12 4.69 3.59
C ARG A 85 5.58 4.28 3.64
N VAL A 86 6.00 3.37 2.76
CA VAL A 86 7.37 2.85 2.73
C VAL A 86 8.23 3.70 1.83
N SER A 87 7.78 3.99 0.60
CA SER A 87 8.54 4.80 -0.37
C SER A 87 7.60 5.47 -1.38
N ALA A 88 8.12 6.43 -2.15
CA ALA A 88 7.32 7.17 -3.12
C ALA A 88 6.96 6.34 -4.36
N THR A 89 7.72 5.30 -4.65
CA THR A 89 7.51 4.42 -5.80
C THR A 89 7.40 2.96 -5.38
N GLN A 90 6.67 2.17 -6.19
CA GLN A 90 6.54 0.73 -5.95
C GLN A 90 7.89 0.02 -6.07
N GLU A 91 8.73 0.39 -7.04
CA GLU A 91 10.04 -0.22 -7.24
C GLU A 91 10.94 -0.06 -6.01
N GLU A 92 11.03 1.17 -5.46
CA GLU A 92 11.79 1.42 -4.23
C GLU A 92 11.19 0.70 -3.02
N THR A 93 9.86 0.63 -2.93
CA THR A 93 9.16 -0.08 -1.86
C THR A 93 9.55 -1.55 -1.83
N TYR A 94 9.40 -2.27 -2.95
CA TYR A 94 9.72 -3.69 -3.00
C TYR A 94 11.22 -3.96 -2.89
N ALA A 95 12.08 -3.06 -3.38
CA ALA A 95 13.52 -3.14 -3.16
C ALA A 95 13.92 -2.93 -1.68
N ALA A 96 13.18 -2.11 -0.93
CA ALA A 96 13.37 -1.95 0.52
C ALA A 96 12.90 -3.19 1.29
N LEU A 97 11.75 -3.76 0.91
CA LEU A 97 11.20 -4.97 1.53
C LEU A 97 12.09 -6.21 1.31
N GLU A 98 12.77 -6.30 0.17
CA GLU A 98 13.73 -7.38 -0.11
C GLU A 98 14.99 -7.31 0.77
N LYS A 99 15.27 -6.14 1.35
CA LYS A 99 16.45 -5.91 2.22
C LYS A 99 16.10 -5.80 3.70
N ALA A 100 14.82 -5.78 4.05
CA ALA A 100 14.38 -5.63 5.43
C ALA A 100 14.78 -6.84 6.27
N ALA A 101 15.45 -6.60 7.39
CA ALA A 101 15.85 -7.64 8.35
C ALA A 101 14.81 -7.86 9.47
N TYR A 102 13.91 -6.89 9.65
CA TYR A 102 12.82 -6.91 10.61
C TYR A 102 11.57 -6.36 9.91
N PRO A 103 10.36 -6.87 10.18
CA PRO A 103 9.96 -7.94 11.12
C PRO A 103 10.35 -9.39 10.70
N PHE A 104 10.08 -10.38 11.56
CA PHE A 104 10.47 -11.80 11.38
C PHE A 104 10.02 -12.50 10.08
N ASN A 105 9.02 -11.94 9.40
CA ASN A 105 8.53 -12.45 8.12
C ASN A 105 9.23 -11.80 6.90
N MET A 106 10.26 -10.98 7.14
CA MET A 106 11.13 -10.39 6.12
C MET A 106 12.42 -11.21 5.97
N PRO A 107 13.13 -11.10 4.83
CA PRO A 107 12.87 -10.25 3.66
C PRO A 107 11.74 -10.76 2.75
N PHE A 108 11.08 -9.84 2.03
CA PHE A 108 10.02 -10.16 1.07
C PHE A 108 10.45 -9.86 -0.36
N SER A 109 10.36 -10.86 -1.25
CA SER A 109 10.65 -10.71 -2.69
C SER A 109 9.37 -10.91 -3.50
N LEU A 110 8.84 -9.80 -4.05
CA LEU A 110 7.62 -9.83 -4.87
C LEU A 110 7.78 -10.73 -6.10
N ASP A 111 8.96 -10.70 -6.74
CA ASP A 111 9.22 -11.48 -7.94
C ASP A 111 9.25 -12.98 -7.66
N ASN A 112 9.75 -13.39 -6.49
CA ASN A 112 9.71 -14.79 -6.06
C ASN A 112 8.28 -15.26 -5.85
N GLU A 113 7.44 -14.45 -5.19
CA GLU A 113 6.03 -14.80 -4.98
C GLU A 113 5.22 -14.82 -6.28
N LYS A 114 5.47 -13.86 -7.20
CA LYS A 114 4.90 -13.90 -8.54
C LYS A 114 5.28 -15.18 -9.27
N LEU A 115 6.57 -15.53 -9.28
CA LEU A 115 7.07 -16.75 -9.93
C LEU A 115 6.40 -17.99 -9.35
N LYS A 116 6.34 -18.11 -8.03
CA LYS A 116 5.68 -19.22 -7.33
C LYS A 116 4.21 -19.34 -7.71
N ASN A 117 3.49 -18.21 -7.72
CA ASN A 117 2.07 -18.19 -8.06
C ASN A 117 1.83 -18.61 -9.52
N HIS A 118 2.65 -18.14 -10.46
CA HIS A 118 2.56 -18.54 -11.87
C HIS A 118 2.82 -20.04 -12.05
N LEU A 119 3.88 -20.57 -11.43
CA LEU A 119 4.21 -21.99 -11.49
C LEU A 119 3.12 -22.87 -10.85
N HIS A 120 2.54 -22.41 -9.76
CA HIS A 120 1.40 -23.06 -9.10
C HIS A 120 0.21 -23.20 -10.06
N HIS A 121 -0.18 -22.12 -10.74
CA HIS A 121 -1.26 -22.16 -11.73
C HIS A 121 -0.95 -23.05 -12.94
N LEU A 122 0.32 -23.18 -13.32
CA LEU A 122 0.76 -24.10 -14.38
C LEU A 122 0.84 -25.56 -13.92
N GLY A 123 0.73 -25.82 -12.61
CA GLY A 123 0.89 -27.17 -12.04
C GLY A 123 2.34 -27.69 -12.09
N ILE A 124 3.32 -26.80 -12.22
CA ILE A 124 4.74 -27.15 -12.33
C ILE A 124 5.45 -26.79 -11.02
N LYS A 125 6.31 -27.68 -10.51
CA LYS A 125 7.16 -27.34 -9.36
C LYS A 125 8.45 -26.69 -9.84
N ALA A 126 8.85 -25.57 -9.21
CA ALA A 126 10.05 -24.81 -9.58
C ALA A 126 11.32 -25.67 -9.64
N HIS A 127 11.51 -26.55 -8.64
CA HIS A 127 12.67 -27.44 -8.58
C HIS A 127 12.68 -28.52 -9.68
N GLU A 128 11.53 -28.95 -10.20
CA GLU A 128 11.45 -29.89 -11.32
C GLU A 128 11.93 -29.21 -12.60
N LEU A 129 11.46 -27.98 -12.85
CA LEU A 129 11.92 -27.16 -13.97
C LEU A 129 13.43 -26.92 -13.88
N ARG A 130 13.94 -26.55 -12.71
CA ARG A 130 15.38 -26.35 -12.50
C ARG A 130 16.18 -27.62 -12.80
N ARG A 131 15.71 -28.79 -12.37
CA ARG A 131 16.37 -30.08 -12.66
C ARG A 131 16.36 -30.43 -14.14
N LEU A 132 15.30 -30.10 -14.87
CA LEU A 132 15.17 -30.40 -16.31
C LEU A 132 16.08 -29.52 -17.18
N PHE A 133 16.26 -28.25 -16.82
CA PHE A 133 17.01 -27.27 -17.61
C PHE A 133 18.44 -26.99 -17.09
N ALA A 134 18.82 -27.52 -15.92
CA ALA A 134 20.15 -27.32 -15.38
C ALA A 134 21.22 -28.00 -16.25
N THR A 135 22.17 -27.19 -16.73
CA THR A 135 23.37 -27.68 -17.45
C THR A 135 24.45 -28.16 -16.48
N THR A 136 24.42 -27.69 -15.23
CA THR A 136 25.35 -28.03 -14.17
C THR A 136 24.59 -28.41 -12.90
N THR A 137 25.21 -29.27 -12.07
CA THR A 137 24.60 -29.73 -10.83
C THR A 137 24.70 -28.66 -9.74
N ASP A 138 23.61 -27.96 -9.47
CA ASP A 138 23.48 -26.97 -8.38
C ASP A 138 22.41 -27.42 -7.38
N TYR A 139 22.85 -28.18 -6.37
CA TYR A 139 21.95 -28.73 -5.34
C TYR A 139 21.38 -27.64 -4.43
N SER A 140 22.13 -26.58 -4.16
CA SER A 140 21.71 -25.46 -3.31
C SER A 140 20.52 -24.72 -3.90
N THR A 141 20.58 -24.38 -5.20
CA THR A 141 19.47 -23.68 -5.85
C THR A 141 18.25 -24.58 -5.97
N VAL A 142 18.44 -25.87 -6.30
CA VAL A 142 17.33 -26.83 -6.34
C VAL A 142 16.66 -26.97 -4.97
N ALA A 143 17.43 -27.00 -3.88
CA ALA A 143 16.90 -27.06 -2.52
C ALA A 143 16.15 -25.77 -2.16
N ARG A 144 16.70 -24.59 -2.49
CA ARG A 144 16.02 -23.30 -2.32
C ARG A 144 14.65 -23.28 -3.00
N GLU A 145 14.61 -23.65 -4.29
CA GLU A 145 13.38 -23.71 -5.08
C GLU A 145 12.39 -24.76 -4.56
N TYR A 146 12.89 -25.86 -4.00
CA TYR A 146 12.05 -26.87 -3.36
C TYR A 146 11.38 -26.33 -2.08
N LEU A 147 12.11 -25.55 -1.29
CA LEU A 147 11.61 -24.89 -0.08
C LEU A 147 10.76 -23.65 -0.36
N GLY A 148 10.77 -23.14 -1.61
CA GLY A 148 10.01 -21.96 -2.01
C GLY A 148 10.56 -20.65 -1.45
N LEU A 149 11.84 -20.63 -1.06
CA LEU A 149 12.53 -19.47 -0.49
C LEU A 149 13.13 -18.59 -1.60
N SER A 150 13.04 -17.28 -1.45
CA SER A 150 13.77 -16.31 -2.26
C SER A 150 15.28 -16.33 -1.95
N ALA A 151 16.08 -15.71 -2.82
CA ALA A 151 17.51 -15.57 -2.58
C ALA A 151 17.80 -14.71 -1.34
N ALA A 152 17.00 -13.67 -1.11
CA ALA A 152 17.08 -12.82 0.07
C ALA A 152 16.78 -13.59 1.36
N GLU A 153 15.72 -14.41 1.38
CA GLU A 153 15.36 -15.22 2.55
C GLU A 153 16.44 -16.24 2.90
N VAL A 154 17.03 -16.92 1.91
CA VAL A 154 18.15 -17.83 2.16
C VAL A 154 19.32 -17.07 2.78
N THR A 155 19.65 -15.90 2.24
CA THR A 155 20.75 -15.07 2.77
C THR A 155 20.48 -14.63 4.21
N ALA A 156 19.23 -14.30 4.55
CA ALA A 156 18.82 -13.92 5.90
C ALA A 156 18.82 -15.09 6.90
N LEU A 157 18.54 -16.32 6.43
CA LEU A 157 18.52 -17.52 7.26
C LEU A 157 19.90 -18.15 7.49
N LEU A 158 20.89 -17.80 6.67
CA LEU A 158 22.25 -18.30 6.84
C LEU A 158 22.89 -17.67 8.10
N GLU A 159 23.39 -18.53 8.98
CA GLU A 159 24.11 -18.11 10.18
C GLU A 159 25.39 -17.36 9.79
N THR A 160 25.56 -16.16 10.35
CA THR A 160 26.77 -15.36 10.16
C THR A 160 27.86 -15.84 11.11
N ASP A 161 29.11 -15.94 10.64
CA ASP A 161 30.26 -16.39 11.44
C ASP A 161 30.53 -15.54 12.70
N THR A 162 30.03 -14.30 12.73
CA THR A 162 30.18 -13.40 13.87
C THR A 162 28.87 -12.70 14.21
N VAL A 163 28.32 -12.98 15.39
CA VAL A 163 27.15 -12.27 15.93
C VAL A 163 27.64 -11.04 16.69
N THR A 164 27.22 -9.86 16.21
CA THR A 164 27.51 -8.58 16.86
C THR A 164 26.25 -8.03 17.53
N GLU A 165 26.38 -7.20 18.55
CA GLU A 165 25.23 -6.54 19.19
C GLU A 165 24.37 -5.79 18.17
N ALA A 166 25.00 -5.06 17.24
CA ALA A 166 24.31 -4.36 16.17
C ALA A 166 23.48 -5.29 15.27
N SER A 167 24.00 -6.48 14.93
CA SER A 167 23.25 -7.46 14.13
C SER A 167 22.02 -8.01 14.86
N VAL A 168 22.12 -8.17 16.17
CA VAL A 168 20.97 -8.58 17.00
C VAL A 168 19.95 -7.44 17.07
N GLN A 169 20.38 -6.22 17.37
CA GLN A 169 19.50 -5.06 17.41
C GLN A 169 18.74 -4.88 16.08
N GLN A 170 19.41 -5.01 14.94
CA GLN A 170 18.79 -4.93 13.62
C GLN A 170 17.76 -6.05 13.39
N ALA A 171 18.06 -7.30 13.77
CA ALA A 171 17.15 -8.43 13.60
C ALA A 171 15.86 -8.30 14.43
N TYR A 172 15.92 -7.61 15.58
CA TYR A 172 14.77 -7.36 16.45
C TYR A 172 14.16 -5.95 16.29
N GLY A 173 14.64 -5.16 15.32
CA GLY A 173 14.12 -3.81 15.05
C GLY A 173 14.41 -2.79 16.16
N TYR A 174 15.46 -3.01 16.96
CA TYR A 174 15.85 -2.11 18.04
C TYR A 174 16.62 -0.90 17.49
N THR A 175 16.10 0.30 17.74
CA THR A 175 16.69 1.58 17.31
C THR A 175 17.21 2.43 18.48
N GLY A 176 17.11 1.92 19.70
CA GLY A 176 17.57 2.60 20.91
C GLY A 176 19.06 2.45 21.18
N SER A 177 19.59 3.20 22.15
CA SER A 177 21.00 3.18 22.52
C SER A 177 21.42 2.10 23.51
N ASP A 178 20.48 1.31 24.08
CA ASP A 178 20.82 0.26 25.07
C ASP A 178 19.98 -1.02 24.88
N PHE A 179 20.61 -2.08 24.38
CA PHE A 179 20.06 -3.44 24.53
C PHE A 179 20.16 -3.95 25.98
N MET A 180 21.05 -3.33 26.78
CA MET A 180 21.39 -3.70 28.15
C MET A 180 21.32 -2.48 29.08
N GLY A 181 20.12 -2.09 29.50
CA GLY A 181 19.96 -1.22 30.66
C GLY A 181 19.77 -2.07 31.92
N ASP A 182 20.74 -1.99 32.86
CA ASP A 182 20.55 -2.34 34.27
C ASP A 182 19.52 -1.41 34.94
#